data_AF-A0A7L4KUB0-F1
#
_entry.id   AF-A0A7L4KUB0-F1
#
_cell.length_a   1.000
_cell.length_b   1.000
_cell.length_c   1.000
_cell.angle_alpha   90.00
_cell.angle_beta   90.00
_cell.angle_gamma   90.00
#
_symmetry.space_group_name_H-M   'P 1'
#
loop_
_entity.id
_entity.type
_entity.pdbx_description
1 polymer ?
#
loop_
_entity_poly.entity_id
_entity_poly.type
_entity_poly.pdbx_seq_one_letter_code
_entity_poly.pdbx_strand_id
1 'polypeptide(L)'
;KDSPLLLQQIDALQLSLKHLKNENNLLKGAQMKMELASLAPLQVPRVAAPRDRPGEGLPTQSLYRKTTQLLETLYQLSANAKVVDMRQSKSTRSSSARLLEQTARLCALKNSIDALKDDTLREMVQQQPGAGVSTTFGTFPSSSFLKVR
;
A
#
# COMPACT_ATOMS: atom_id res chain seq x y z
N LYS A 1 42.66 35.84 -30.62
CA LYS A 1 41.30 35.37 -30.29
C LYS A 1 41.20 33.97 -30.83
N ASP A 2 41.10 32.96 -29.96
CA ASP A 2 41.01 31.57 -30.40
C ASP A 2 39.72 31.36 -31.22
N SER A 3 39.81 30.50 -32.24
CA SER A 3 38.69 30.23 -33.14
C SER A 3 37.53 29.59 -32.36
N PRO A 4 36.30 30.13 -32.42
CA PRO A 4 35.15 29.58 -31.68
C PRO A 4 34.84 28.13 -32.06
N LEU A 5 35.14 27.74 -33.31
CA LEU A 5 35.00 26.37 -33.77
C LEU A 5 35.97 25.42 -33.06
N LEU A 6 37.19 25.88 -32.76
CA LEU A 6 38.21 25.09 -32.07
C LEU A 6 37.80 24.81 -30.62
N LEU A 7 37.24 25.80 -29.92
CA LEU A 7 36.73 25.63 -28.55
C LEU A 7 35.59 24.61 -28.52
N GLN A 8 34.64 24.69 -29.45
CA GLN A 8 33.55 23.72 -29.55
C GLN A 8 34.05 22.29 -29.84
N GLN A 9 35.09 22.14 -30.67
CA GLN A 9 35.72 20.84 -30.91
C GLN A 9 36.41 20.29 -29.67
N ILE A 10 37.11 21.15 -28.91
CA ILE A 10 37.73 20.77 -27.63
C ILE A 10 36.66 20.25 -26.66
N ASP A 11 35.54 20.97 -26.51
CA ASP A 11 34.46 20.57 -25.61
C ASP A 11 33.84 19.21 -26.01
N ALA A 12 33.60 19.00 -27.31
CA ALA A 12 33.07 17.74 -27.82
C ALA A 12 34.03 16.56 -27.59
N LEU A 13 35.34 16.78 -27.78
CA LEU A 13 36.36 15.77 -27.52
C LEU A 13 36.50 15.47 -26.04
N GLN A 14 36.46 16.49 -25.17
CA GLN A 14 36.47 16.30 -23.72
C GLN A 14 35.28 15.45 -23.25
N LEU A 15 34.08 15.71 -23.79
CA LEU A 15 32.89 14.90 -23.49
C LEU A 15 33.06 13.45 -23.94
N SER A 16 33.59 13.25 -25.15
CA SER A 16 33.85 11.91 -25.71
C SER A 16 34.88 11.14 -24.88
N LEU A 17 35.97 11.79 -24.46
CA LEU A 17 36.98 11.21 -23.57
C LEU A 17 36.39 10.84 -22.21
N LYS A 18 35.53 11.69 -21.64
CA LYS A 18 34.84 11.37 -20.38
C LYS A 18 33.94 10.14 -20.53
N HIS A 19 33.20 10.02 -21.64
CA HIS A 19 32.38 8.86 -21.92
C HIS A 19 33.23 7.59 -22.06
N LEU A 20 34.29 7.62 -22.88
CA LEU A 20 35.20 6.48 -23.05
C LEU A 20 35.87 6.07 -21.75
N LYS A 21 36.28 7.03 -20.92
CA LYS A 21 36.83 6.76 -19.60
C LYS A 21 35.83 6.06 -18.69
N ASN A 22 34.56 6.47 -18.71
CA ASN A 22 33.50 5.85 -17.92
C ASN A 22 33.23 4.40 -18.37
N GLU A 23 33.12 4.16 -19.68
CA GLU A 23 32.96 2.81 -20.24
C GLU A 23 34.15 1.92 -19.87
N ASN A 24 35.37 2.45 -20.00
CA ASN A 24 36.58 1.72 -19.62
C ASN A 24 36.60 1.37 -18.13
N ASN A 25 36.16 2.29 -17.26
CA ASN A 25 36.04 2.05 -15.83
C ASN A 25 34.98 0.99 -15.51
N LEU A 26 33.82 1.01 -16.20
CA LEU A 26 32.77 0.00 -16.05
C LEU A 26 33.30 -1.39 -16.43
N LEU A 27 34.01 -1.51 -17.55
CA LEU A 27 34.58 -2.77 -18.01
C LEU A 27 35.67 -3.27 -17.04
N LYS A 28 36.59 -2.40 -16.63
CA LYS A 28 37.65 -2.76 -15.67
C LYS A 28 37.10 -3.14 -14.29
N GLY A 29 36.01 -2.50 -13.86
CA GLY A 29 35.36 -2.77 -12.58
C GLY A 29 34.30 -3.87 -12.61
N ALA A 30 34.07 -4.51 -13.76
CA ALA A 30 32.96 -5.45 -13.94
C ALA A 30 33.04 -6.65 -12.98
N GLN A 31 34.23 -7.24 -12.82
CA GLN A 31 34.43 -8.38 -11.92
C GLN A 31 34.16 -8.00 -10.45
N MET A 32 34.75 -6.90 -9.97
CA MET A 32 34.54 -6.42 -8.60
C MET A 32 33.06 -6.09 -8.34
N LYS A 33 32.36 -5.49 -9.32
CA LYS A 33 30.92 -5.21 -9.22
C LYS A 33 30.10 -6.50 -9.13
N MET A 34 30.49 -7.54 -9.88
CA MET A 34 29.83 -8.84 -9.84
C MET A 34 30.04 -9.54 -8.50
N GLU A 35 31.26 -9.55 -7.98
CA GLU A 35 31.57 -10.10 -6.66
C GLU A 35 30.75 -9.41 -5.57
N LEU A 36 30.68 -8.07 -5.60
CA LEU A 36 29.86 -7.31 -4.65
C LEU A 36 28.35 -7.58 -4.82
N ALA A 37 27.86 -7.68 -6.05
CA ALA A 37 26.45 -7.96 -6.35
C ALA A 37 26.03 -9.40 -6.01
N SER A 38 26.99 -10.33 -5.90
CA SER A 38 26.73 -11.70 -5.45
C SER A 38 26.41 -11.78 -3.95
N LEU A 39 26.77 -10.75 -3.17
CA LEU A 39 26.44 -10.65 -1.76
C LEU A 39 24.97 -10.26 -1.57
N ALA A 40 24.37 -10.77 -0.50
CA ALA A 40 23.00 -10.42 -0.14
C ALA A 40 22.89 -8.92 0.23
N PRO A 41 21.85 -8.19 -0.23
CA PRO A 41 21.64 -6.80 0.15
C PRO A 41 21.41 -6.66 1.66
N LEU A 42 22.14 -5.73 2.29
CA LEU A 42 21.94 -5.39 3.69
C LEU A 42 20.70 -4.50 3.84
N GLN A 43 19.67 -5.01 4.53
CA GLN A 43 18.48 -4.24 4.88
C GLN A 43 18.55 -3.87 6.36
N VAL A 44 18.60 -2.58 6.66
CA VAL A 44 18.58 -2.08 8.05
C VAL A 44 17.13 -1.79 8.45
N PRO A 45 16.63 -2.37 9.56
CA PRO A 45 15.32 -2.01 10.09
C PRO A 45 15.25 -0.51 10.40
N ARG A 46 14.12 0.12 10.09
CA ARG A 46 13.91 1.54 10.39
C ARG A 46 13.77 1.71 11.91
N VAL A 47 14.85 2.12 12.57
CA VAL A 47 14.80 2.56 13.97
C VAL A 47 14.19 3.95 13.98
N ALA A 48 12.95 4.06 14.45
CA ALA A 48 12.30 5.36 14.56
C ALA A 48 13.08 6.25 15.54
N ALA A 49 13.62 7.37 15.06
CA ALA A 49 14.10 8.41 15.96
C ALA A 49 12.90 8.96 16.75
N PRO A 50 13.06 9.33 18.03
CA PRO A 50 11.95 9.76 18.90
C PRO A 50 11.19 11.01 18.42
N ARG A 51 11.64 11.66 17.33
CA ARG A 51 10.97 12.80 16.69
C ARG A 51 10.20 12.47 15.41
N ASP A 52 10.37 11.29 14.82
CA ASP A 52 9.52 10.82 13.72
C ASP A 52 8.24 10.23 14.33
N ARG A 53 7.36 11.12 14.82
CA ARG A 53 5.95 10.75 14.87
C ARG A 53 5.56 10.34 13.45
N PRO A 54 4.92 9.17 13.24
CA PRO A 54 4.46 8.79 11.91
C PRO A 54 3.62 9.94 11.38
N GLY A 55 4.07 10.49 10.25
CA GLY A 55 3.44 11.63 9.59
C GLY A 55 1.94 11.45 9.54
N GLU A 56 1.27 12.51 9.97
CA GLU A 56 -0.14 12.77 9.87
C GLU A 56 -0.78 12.13 8.63
N GLY A 57 -1.73 11.21 8.84
CA GLY A 57 -2.69 10.82 7.80
C GLY A 57 -2.29 9.71 6.82
N LEU A 58 -1.43 8.75 7.20
CA LEU A 58 -1.24 7.56 6.35
C LEU A 58 -2.59 6.87 6.11
N PRO A 59 -2.99 6.57 4.85
CA PRO A 59 -4.24 5.87 4.55
C PRO A 59 -4.39 4.56 5.34
N THR A 60 -3.27 3.87 5.62
CA THR A 60 -3.19 2.72 6.54
C THR A 60 -3.72 3.01 7.94
N GLN A 61 -3.45 4.19 8.51
CA GLN A 61 -3.96 4.58 9.83
C GLN A 61 -5.47 4.79 9.80
N SER A 62 -6.00 5.38 8.72
CA SER A 62 -7.44 5.56 8.56
C SER A 62 -8.17 4.21 8.42
N LEU A 63 -7.59 3.28 7.65
CA LEU A 63 -8.10 1.91 7.51
C LEU A 63 -8.05 1.17 8.83
N TYR A 64 -6.96 1.31 9.60
CA TYR A 64 -6.84 0.73 10.93
C TYR A 64 -7.93 1.22 11.89
N ARG A 65 -8.18 2.54 11.93
CA ARG A 65 -9.26 3.12 12.75
C ARG A 65 -10.63 2.57 12.34
N LYS A 66 -10.94 2.55 11.04
CA LYS A 66 -12.19 1.97 10.51
C LYS A 66 -12.34 0.50 10.89
N THR A 67 -11.26 -0.28 10.74
CA THR A 67 -11.23 -1.71 11.11
C THR A 67 -11.55 -1.90 12.59
N THR A 68 -10.89 -1.14 13.45
CA THR A 68 -11.06 -1.22 14.90
C THR A 68 -12.50 -0.88 15.30
N GLN A 69 -13.08 0.18 14.73
CA GLN A 69 -14.46 0.59 15.00
C GLN A 69 -15.48 -0.47 14.54
N LEU A 70 -15.31 -1.05 13.35
CA LEU A 70 -16.20 -2.11 12.86
C LEU A 70 -16.08 -3.36 13.72
N LEU A 71 -14.87 -3.74 14.11
CA LEU A 71 -14.62 -4.89 14.98
C LEU A 71 -15.28 -4.70 16.35
N GLU A 72 -15.15 -3.53 16.96
CA GLU A 72 -15.82 -3.20 18.22
C GLU A 72 -17.35 -3.29 18.09
N THR A 73 -17.90 -2.74 17.00
CA THR A 73 -19.34 -2.79 16.72
C THR A 73 -19.82 -4.24 16.56
N LEU A 74 -19.06 -5.08 15.86
CA LEU A 74 -19.36 -6.51 15.71
C LEU A 74 -19.32 -7.23 17.05
N TYR A 75 -18.32 -6.97 17.89
CA TYR A 75 -18.25 -7.56 19.22
C TYR A 75 -19.47 -7.18 20.05
N GLN A 76 -19.85 -5.90 20.07
CA GLN A 76 -21.05 -5.45 20.78
C GLN A 76 -22.32 -6.14 20.25
N LEU A 77 -22.48 -6.31 18.93
CA LEU A 77 -23.64 -7.01 18.36
C LEU A 77 -23.65 -8.50 18.71
N SER A 78 -22.51 -9.16 18.62
CA SER A 78 -22.38 -10.59 18.93
C SER A 78 -22.65 -10.90 20.41
N ALA A 79 -22.19 -10.02 21.31
CA ALA A 79 -22.39 -10.16 22.75
C ALA A 79 -23.83 -9.83 23.20
N ASN A 80 -24.54 -8.98 22.45
CA ASN A 80 -25.87 -8.49 22.80
C ASN A 80 -26.99 -9.06 21.90
N ALA A 81 -26.80 -10.24 21.30
CA ALA A 81 -27.83 -10.89 20.50
C ALA A 81 -29.04 -11.27 21.38
N LYS A 82 -30.19 -10.61 21.16
CA LYS A 82 -31.43 -10.84 21.91
C LYS A 82 -32.54 -11.35 21.00
N VAL A 83 -33.34 -12.28 21.51
CA VAL A 83 -34.55 -12.78 20.83
C VAL A 83 -35.62 -11.68 20.82
N VAL A 84 -36.33 -11.54 19.71
CA VAL A 84 -37.41 -10.56 19.58
C VAL A 84 -38.65 -11.04 20.33
N ASP A 85 -39.13 -10.22 21.26
CA ASP A 85 -40.35 -10.50 22.01
C ASP A 85 -41.60 -10.30 21.14
N MET A 86 -42.37 -11.38 20.97
CA MET A 86 -43.60 -11.44 20.18
C MET A 86 -44.85 -11.00 20.97
N ARG A 87 -44.74 -10.84 22.30
CA ARG A 87 -45.89 -10.60 23.19
C ARG A 87 -46.21 -9.10 23.37
N GLN A 88 -45.34 -8.20 22.90
CA GLN A 88 -45.45 -6.77 23.17
C GLN A 88 -46.32 -6.03 22.15
N SER A 89 -47.59 -5.80 22.54
CA SER A 89 -48.53 -4.87 21.89
C SER A 89 -48.21 -3.37 22.17
N LYS A 90 -47.23 -3.05 23.03
CA LYS A 90 -46.96 -1.68 23.52
C LYS A 90 -45.98 -0.86 22.70
N SER A 91 -45.48 -1.37 21.57
CA SER A 91 -44.46 -0.71 20.77
C SER A 91 -44.97 -0.47 19.36
N THR A 92 -44.74 0.75 18.87
CA THR A 92 -45.22 1.28 17.57
C THR A 92 -44.72 0.48 16.35
N ARG A 93 -43.71 -0.39 16.51
CA ARG A 93 -43.15 -1.23 15.43
C ARG A 93 -43.50 -2.70 15.63
N SER A 94 -43.93 -3.37 14.57
CA SER A 94 -44.19 -4.81 14.57
C SER A 94 -42.91 -5.62 14.84
N SER A 95 -43.07 -6.84 15.37
CA SER A 95 -41.95 -7.78 15.58
C SER A 95 -41.19 -8.09 14.29
N SER A 96 -41.92 -8.25 13.18
CA SER A 96 -41.36 -8.41 11.83
C SER A 96 -40.51 -7.22 11.39
N ALA A 97 -40.95 -5.98 11.66
CA ALA A 97 -40.19 -4.79 11.32
C ALA A 97 -38.89 -4.69 12.11
N ARG A 98 -38.88 -5.08 13.40
CA ARG A 98 -37.64 -5.11 14.21
C ARG A 98 -36.66 -6.17 13.72
N LEU A 99 -37.13 -7.36 13.36
CA LEU A 99 -36.27 -8.39 12.77
C LEU A 99 -35.67 -7.91 11.45
N LEU A 100 -36.48 -7.28 10.59
CA LEU A 100 -36.01 -6.71 9.33
C LEU A 100 -34.95 -5.63 9.56
N GLU A 101 -35.13 -4.75 10.53
CA GLU A 101 -34.16 -3.71 10.91
C GLU A 101 -32.82 -4.32 11.37
N GLN A 102 -32.84 -5.39 12.17
CA GLN A 102 -31.61 -6.08 12.57
C GLN A 102 -30.90 -6.73 11.37
N THR A 103 -31.65 -7.40 10.49
CA THR A 103 -31.08 -7.99 9.27
C THR A 103 -30.50 -6.93 8.34
N ALA A 104 -31.19 -5.80 8.16
CA ALA A 104 -30.70 -4.68 7.36
C ALA A 104 -29.40 -4.11 7.94
N ARG A 105 -29.32 -3.95 9.27
CA ARG A 105 -28.10 -3.52 9.96
C ARG A 105 -26.94 -4.48 9.74
N LEU A 106 -27.18 -5.80 9.83
CA LEU A 106 -26.16 -6.82 9.55
C LEU A 106 -25.70 -6.80 8.09
N CYS A 107 -26.61 -6.64 7.13
CA CYS A 107 -26.27 -6.48 5.72
C CYS A 107 -25.42 -5.23 5.47
N ALA A 108 -25.77 -4.09 6.05
CA ALA A 108 -24.99 -2.86 5.94
C ALA A 108 -23.57 -3.05 6.49
N LEU A 109 -23.44 -3.77 7.61
CA LEU A 109 -22.16 -4.07 8.24
C LEU A 109 -21.30 -4.99 7.37
N LYS A 110 -21.90 -6.05 6.80
CA LYS A 110 -21.24 -6.92 5.82
C LYS A 110 -20.70 -6.12 4.63
N ASN A 111 -21.53 -5.27 4.02
CA ASN A 111 -21.12 -4.46 2.87
C ASN A 111 -19.96 -3.51 3.24
N SER A 112 -19.97 -2.96 4.45
CA SER A 112 -18.87 -2.11 4.94
C SER A 112 -17.57 -2.88 5.11
N ILE A 113 -17.63 -4.14 5.56
CA ILE A 113 -16.47 -5.04 5.68
C ILE A 113 -15.91 -5.39 4.30
N ASP A 114 -16.79 -5.72 3.35
CA ASP A 114 -16.38 -6.07 1.98
C ASP A 114 -15.64 -4.88 1.32
N ALA A 115 -16.18 -3.66 1.45
CA ALA A 115 -15.52 -2.45 0.97
C ALA A 115 -14.17 -2.20 1.68
N LEU A 116 -14.11 -2.38 2.99
CA LEU A 116 -12.87 -2.18 3.76
C LEU A 116 -11.80 -3.22 3.40
N LYS A 117 -12.19 -4.46 3.12
CA LYS A 117 -11.29 -5.52 2.63
C LYS A 117 -10.66 -5.11 1.30
N ASP A 118 -11.46 -4.58 0.38
CA ASP A 118 -10.99 -4.16 -0.94
C ASP A 118 -10.07 -2.92 -0.85
N ASP A 119 -10.42 -1.95 -0.01
CA ASP A 119 -9.57 -0.79 0.28
C ASP A 119 -8.24 -1.20 0.94
N THR A 120 -8.28 -2.16 1.86
CA THR A 120 -7.08 -2.70 2.51
C THR A 120 -6.19 -3.42 1.51
N LEU A 121 -6.77 -4.22 0.60
CA LEU A 121 -6.03 -4.88 -0.47
C LEU A 121 -5.35 -3.85 -1.37
N ARG A 122 -6.09 -2.80 -1.77
CA ARG A 122 -5.56 -1.71 -2.58
C ARG A 122 -4.37 -1.03 -1.89
N GLU A 123 -4.51 -0.70 -0.62
CA GLU A 123 -3.45 -0.06 0.16
C GLU A 123 -2.21 -0.95 0.25
N MET A 124 -2.37 -2.25 0.53
CA MET A 124 -1.24 -3.19 0.60
C MET A 124 -0.48 -3.29 -0.72
N VAL A 125 -1.19 -3.27 -1.85
CA VAL A 125 -0.57 -3.26 -3.19
C VAL A 125 0.21 -1.97 -3.44
N GLN A 126 -0.28 -0.82 -2.96
CA GLN A 126 0.40 0.46 -3.12
C GLN A 126 1.66 0.59 -2.25
N GLN A 127 1.65 0.01 -1.05
CA GLN A 127 2.76 0.05 -0.11
C GLN A 127 3.94 -0.85 -0.51
N GLN A 128 3.70 -1.92 -1.28
CA GLN A 128 4.73 -2.89 -1.62
C GLN A 128 5.23 -2.71 -3.07
N PRO A 129 6.52 -2.37 -3.27
CA PRO A 129 7.11 -2.28 -4.60
C PRO A 129 6.94 -3.59 -5.38
N GLY A 130 6.44 -3.51 -6.62
CA GLY A 130 6.22 -4.66 -7.49
C GLY A 130 4.97 -5.51 -7.16
N ALA A 131 4.18 -5.14 -6.14
CA ALA A 131 2.94 -5.84 -5.83
C ALA A 131 1.79 -5.53 -6.79
N GLY A 132 1.89 -4.45 -7.59
CA GLY A 132 0.86 -4.02 -8.53
C GLY A 132 1.22 -4.23 -10.00
N VAL A 133 0.20 -4.28 -10.86
CA VAL A 133 0.34 -4.25 -12.33
C VAL A 133 0.32 -2.79 -12.80
N SER A 134 1.18 -2.42 -13.76
CA SER A 134 1.19 -1.08 -14.35
C SER A 134 -0.06 -0.88 -15.23
N THR A 135 -1.02 -0.09 -14.76
CA THR A 135 -2.24 0.26 -15.51
C THR A 135 -2.60 1.74 -15.32
N THR A 136 -3.37 2.31 -16.25
CA THR A 136 -3.79 3.73 -16.22
C THR A 136 -5.14 3.95 -15.54
N PHE A 137 -5.90 2.90 -15.27
CA PHE A 137 -7.28 2.99 -14.77
C PHE A 137 -7.43 2.70 -13.27
N GLY A 138 -6.46 2.00 -12.66
CA GLY A 138 -6.57 1.69 -11.24
C GLY A 138 -5.42 0.86 -10.68
N THR A 139 -5.54 0.49 -9.41
CA THR A 139 -4.59 -0.37 -8.71
C THR A 139 -5.08 -1.81 -8.76
N PHE A 140 -4.28 -2.69 -9.35
CA PHE A 140 -4.56 -4.13 -9.42
C PHE A 140 -3.37 -4.92 -8.89
N PRO A 141 -3.60 -5.94 -8.05
CA PRO A 141 -2.53 -6.80 -7.54
C PRO A 141 -1.92 -7.63 -8.67
N SER A 142 -0.60 -7.85 -8.60
CA SER A 142 0.10 -8.77 -9.49
C SER A 142 -0.17 -10.23 -9.09
N SER A 143 -0.09 -11.15 -10.07
CA SER A 143 -0.31 -12.58 -9.80
C SER A 143 0.71 -13.15 -8.82
N SER A 144 1.97 -12.71 -8.88
CA SER A 144 3.01 -13.10 -7.94
C SER A 144 2.70 -12.66 -6.52
N PHE A 145 2.19 -11.43 -6.34
CA PHE A 145 1.77 -10.93 -5.04
C PHE A 145 0.63 -11.76 -4.43
N LEU A 146 -0.37 -12.14 -5.23
CA LEU A 146 -1.50 -12.95 -4.75
C LEU A 146 -1.11 -14.39 -4.40
N LYS A 147 -0.12 -14.99 -5.09
CA LYS A 147 0.31 -16.38 -4.84
C LYS A 147 1.14 -16.56 -3.58
N VAL A 148 1.80 -15.49 -3.12
CA VAL A 148 2.71 -15.52 -1.96
C VAL A 148 1.97 -15.23 -0.65
N ARG A 149 0.69 -14.83 -0.72
CA ARG A 149 -0.15 -14.46 0.41
C ARG A 149 -1.13 -15.58 0.78
#